data_AF-A0A0K0DGL2-F1
#
_entry.id   AF-A0A0K0DGL2-F1
#
_cell.length_a   1.000
_cell.length_b   1.000
_cell.length_c   1.000
_cell.angle_alpha   90.00
_cell.angle_beta   90.00
_cell.angle_gamma   90.00
#
_symmetry.space_group_name_H-M   'P 1'
#
loop_
_entity.id
_entity.type
_entity.pdbx_description
1 polymer ?
#
loop_
_entity_poly.entity_id
_entity_poly.type
_entity_poly.pdbx_seq_one_letter_code
_entity_poly.pdbx_strand_id
1 'polypeptide(L)'
;MEQMQLSLLNLLHYQLLFVSLAVRFTLILYSNIHDYVFHVNFTDIDYSVYSDAARHVAAGESPFNRVTYRYTPALAWILLPNNRYKDFGKYLFCVFDVVVAWMHFEIMGTKPRKQAREANRPSSLRSREDTEDQSDDDFTRAVVVFWLANPLTAVISARGNADVLVCAAVLFTLYLLKKEHISIGSFASVVLFFYWIYGEVFLEEFLLYHIKRRDIRHNFSVYFYLLYLIDEEERISKLVGFLAFLPQLFLVVYFSFRYHDDLPFCWFLITFAFVTYNKVCTSQYFVWYIVFLPLIVDRVKISLKELVSLITVWLASQGLWLLFAYFFEFQGWHTFECMWAASLVFLLVNAHIMARLICTYSPPSRLGDVEDITVKGLNVVRKCKRVYLEAYTSILCYGLDKSRLEEYYGRELIEADRIVIEQNSDEILAGADVDDVAVLVVGDPFGATTHTDLVLRAKQKALPVKVIHNASILNAVGCCGLQLYNFGETVSIVMWLDGWEPDSYYDKIASNMEKGFHTLCLLDIKTKEQSIENMMSILIYTTRALNSSVYNESSPCVGLARVGWDDQKIVFCSLKEMSQYDLGPPLHCMILPGQMHPLEVDMLNTFKPGTV
;
A
#
# COMPACT_ATOMS: atom_id res chain seq x y z
N MET A 1 -17.49 23.55 16.13
CA MET A 1 -16.74 24.04 14.95
C MET A 1 -16.27 22.86 14.12
N GLU A 2 -15.60 21.89 14.73
CA GLU A 2 -15.19 20.60 14.14
C GLU A 2 -16.34 19.80 13.51
N GLN A 3 -17.43 19.56 14.25
CA GLN A 3 -18.64 18.92 13.70
C GLN A 3 -19.25 19.68 12.51
N MET A 4 -19.09 21.02 12.49
CA MET A 4 -19.59 21.87 11.42
C MET A 4 -18.67 21.82 10.20
N GLN A 5 -17.35 21.83 10.37
CA GLN A 5 -16.36 21.64 9.30
C GLN A 5 -16.45 20.25 8.68
N LEU A 6 -16.59 19.19 9.49
CA LEU A 6 -16.81 17.83 9.01
C LEU A 6 -18.13 17.72 8.23
N SER A 7 -19.19 18.40 8.70
CA SER A 7 -20.48 18.46 7.98
C SER A 7 -20.38 19.21 6.66
N LEU A 8 -19.59 20.28 6.60
CA LEU A 8 -19.38 21.11 5.41
C LEU A 8 -18.55 20.37 4.35
N LEU A 9 -17.48 19.68 4.75
CA LEU A 9 -16.67 18.86 3.85
C LEU A 9 -17.48 17.71 3.26
N ASN A 10 -18.26 17.01 4.12
CA ASN A 10 -19.17 15.98 3.66
C ASN A 10 -20.22 16.54 2.69
N LEU A 11 -20.79 17.72 3.00
CA LEU A 11 -21.74 18.39 2.10
C LEU A 11 -21.12 18.70 0.74
N LEU A 12 -19.88 19.19 0.69
CA LEU A 12 -19.14 19.45 -0.55
C LEU A 12 -18.92 18.16 -1.35
N HIS A 13 -18.48 17.07 -0.70
CA HIS A 13 -18.35 15.77 -1.36
C HIS A 13 -19.67 15.28 -1.96
N TYR A 14 -20.78 15.37 -1.21
CA TYR A 14 -22.09 14.99 -1.72
C TYR A 14 -22.54 15.86 -2.91
N GLN A 15 -22.25 17.17 -2.90
CA GLN A 15 -22.52 18.05 -4.03
C GLN A 15 -21.72 17.65 -5.27
N LEU A 16 -20.43 17.35 -5.12
CA LEU A 16 -19.58 16.88 -6.22
C LEU A 16 -20.11 15.57 -6.83
N LEU A 17 -20.46 14.60 -5.99
CA LEU A 17 -21.03 13.32 -6.41
C LEU A 17 -22.36 13.52 -7.16
N PHE A 18 -23.24 14.40 -6.65
CA PHE A 18 -24.52 14.71 -7.28
C PHE A 18 -24.37 15.37 -8.66
N VAL A 19 -23.53 16.40 -8.75
CA VAL A 19 -23.25 17.08 -10.03
C VAL A 19 -22.68 16.10 -11.05
N SER A 20 -21.74 15.26 -10.61
CA SER A 20 -21.10 14.24 -11.45
C SER A 20 -22.10 13.20 -11.97
N LEU A 21 -23.06 12.78 -11.14
CA LEU A 21 -24.15 11.88 -11.54
C LEU A 21 -25.08 12.54 -12.56
N ALA A 22 -25.46 13.81 -12.34
CA ALA A 22 -26.31 14.56 -13.26
C ALA A 22 -25.69 14.72 -14.65
N VAL A 23 -24.38 14.98 -14.72
CA VAL A 23 -23.62 15.03 -15.99
C VAL A 23 -23.68 13.68 -16.71
N ARG A 24 -23.45 12.57 -15.99
CA ARG A 24 -23.51 11.21 -16.58
C ARG A 24 -24.90 10.86 -17.09
N PHE A 25 -25.95 11.20 -16.36
CA PHE A 25 -27.32 10.98 -16.82
C PHE A 25 -27.64 11.81 -18.06
N THR A 26 -27.09 13.02 -18.16
CA THR A 26 -27.19 13.85 -19.37
C THR A 26 -26.47 13.19 -20.55
N LEU A 27 -25.31 12.56 -20.33
CA LEU A 27 -24.60 11.78 -21.36
C LEU A 27 -25.41 10.56 -21.82
N ILE A 28 -26.15 9.89 -20.94
CA ILE A 28 -27.05 8.79 -21.34
C ILE A 28 -28.15 9.33 -22.27
N LEU A 29 -28.77 10.46 -21.94
CA LEU A 29 -29.77 11.08 -22.82
C LEU A 29 -29.16 11.47 -24.17
N TYR A 30 -27.95 12.04 -24.16
CA TYR A 30 -27.19 12.33 -25.37
C TYR A 30 -26.87 11.06 -26.18
N SER A 31 -26.57 9.93 -25.54
CA SER A 31 -26.25 8.68 -26.22
C SER A 31 -27.37 8.23 -27.18
N ASN A 32 -28.62 8.40 -26.77
CA ASN A 32 -29.78 8.04 -27.59
C ASN A 32 -29.93 8.95 -28.83
N ILE A 33 -29.57 10.23 -28.69
CA ILE A 33 -29.55 11.17 -29.81
C ILE A 33 -28.36 10.84 -30.73
N HIS A 34 -27.20 10.57 -30.15
CA HIS A 34 -25.98 10.26 -30.90
C HIS A 34 -26.15 9.00 -31.76
N ASP A 35 -26.63 7.91 -31.16
CA ASP A 35 -26.88 6.63 -31.84
C ASP A 35 -27.91 6.75 -32.98
N TYR A 36 -28.78 7.76 -32.93
CA TYR A 36 -29.74 8.03 -34.00
C TYR A 36 -29.14 8.86 -35.14
N VAL A 37 -28.23 9.79 -34.83
CA VAL A 37 -27.69 10.78 -35.79
C VAL A 37 -26.41 10.31 -36.46
N PHE A 38 -25.52 9.64 -35.74
CA PHE A 38 -24.18 9.29 -36.22
C PHE A 38 -24.08 7.81 -36.60
N HIS A 39 -23.20 7.52 -37.56
CA HIS A 39 -22.94 6.15 -38.01
C HIS A 39 -22.17 5.32 -36.97
N VAL A 40 -21.30 5.96 -36.18
CA VAL A 40 -20.57 5.31 -35.09
C VAL A 40 -21.37 5.46 -33.82
N ASN A 41 -21.79 4.34 -33.23
CA ASN A 41 -22.61 4.37 -32.03
C ASN A 41 -21.82 4.87 -30.81
N PHE A 42 -22.49 5.69 -30.02
CA PHE A 42 -22.11 5.99 -28.66
C PHE A 42 -22.37 4.77 -27.76
N THR A 43 -23.50 4.08 -27.88
CA THR A 43 -23.72 2.89 -27.04
C THR A 43 -22.67 1.81 -27.33
N ASP A 44 -22.11 1.25 -26.27
CA ASP A 44 -21.14 0.16 -26.35
C ASP A 44 -21.78 -1.09 -26.95
N ILE A 45 -21.02 -1.81 -27.80
CA ILE A 45 -21.50 -3.02 -28.44
C ILE A 45 -21.80 -4.11 -27.39
N ASP A 46 -21.00 -4.17 -26.32
CA ASP A 46 -21.18 -5.16 -25.26
C ASP A 46 -22.47 -4.93 -24.47
N TYR A 47 -22.99 -3.70 -24.45
CA TYR A 47 -24.29 -3.41 -23.81
C TYR A 47 -25.44 -4.21 -24.43
N SER A 48 -25.38 -4.45 -25.75
CA SER A 48 -26.34 -5.30 -26.44
C SER A 48 -26.20 -6.77 -26.04
N VAL A 49 -24.94 -7.24 -25.86
CA VAL A 49 -24.63 -8.61 -25.44
C VAL A 49 -25.14 -8.87 -24.02
N TYR A 50 -24.98 -7.91 -23.10
CA TYR A 50 -25.54 -7.99 -21.76
C TYR A 50 -27.06 -8.06 -21.76
N SER A 51 -27.69 -7.22 -22.60
CA SER A 51 -29.15 -7.14 -22.70
C SER A 51 -29.75 -8.39 -23.36
N ASP A 52 -29.06 -8.99 -24.34
CA ASP A 52 -29.44 -10.29 -24.92
C ASP A 52 -29.35 -11.40 -23.86
N ALA A 53 -28.27 -11.45 -23.08
CA ALA A 53 -28.13 -12.43 -22.00
C ALA A 53 -29.20 -12.27 -20.91
N ALA A 54 -29.54 -11.03 -20.55
CA ALA A 54 -30.63 -10.74 -19.61
C ALA A 54 -32.00 -11.20 -20.16
N ARG A 55 -32.22 -11.19 -21.49
CA ARG A 55 -33.43 -11.78 -22.10
C ARG A 55 -33.47 -13.29 -21.96
N HIS A 56 -32.35 -13.97 -22.19
CA HIS A 56 -32.25 -15.43 -21.97
C HIS A 56 -32.57 -15.79 -20.52
N VAL A 57 -31.97 -15.07 -19.56
CA VAL A 57 -32.26 -15.29 -18.13
C VAL A 57 -33.74 -15.07 -17.81
N ALA A 58 -34.37 -14.03 -18.37
CA ALA A 58 -35.80 -13.77 -18.18
C ALA A 58 -36.72 -14.85 -18.78
N ALA A 59 -36.25 -15.56 -19.81
CA ALA A 59 -36.94 -16.71 -20.40
C ALA A 59 -36.70 -18.02 -19.60
N GLY A 60 -35.94 -17.99 -18.51
CA GLY A 60 -35.55 -19.18 -17.75
C GLY A 60 -34.39 -19.95 -18.38
N GLU A 61 -33.68 -19.35 -19.33
CA GLU A 61 -32.55 -19.95 -20.05
C GLU A 61 -31.19 -19.51 -19.48
N SER A 62 -30.12 -20.16 -19.94
CA SER A 62 -28.75 -19.77 -19.60
C SER A 62 -28.34 -18.46 -20.29
N PRO A 63 -27.68 -17.51 -19.59
CA PRO A 63 -27.14 -16.31 -20.23
C PRO A 63 -26.09 -16.64 -21.30
N PHE A 64 -25.42 -17.80 -21.17
CA PHE A 64 -24.43 -18.29 -22.13
C PHE A 64 -25.04 -18.80 -23.45
N ASN A 65 -26.38 -18.90 -23.55
CA ASN A 65 -27.05 -19.14 -24.84
C ASN A 65 -26.78 -17.99 -25.83
N ARG A 66 -26.45 -16.79 -25.32
CA ARG A 66 -25.84 -15.76 -26.15
C ARG A 66 -24.38 -16.12 -26.43
N VAL A 67 -24.11 -16.56 -27.67
CA VAL A 67 -22.80 -17.07 -28.12
C VAL A 67 -21.59 -16.18 -27.78
N THR A 68 -21.76 -14.86 -27.74
CA THR A 68 -20.68 -13.89 -27.45
C THR A 68 -20.61 -13.45 -25.98
N TYR A 69 -21.43 -13.99 -25.09
CA TYR A 69 -21.45 -13.61 -23.69
C TYR A 69 -20.27 -14.24 -22.92
N ARG A 70 -19.35 -13.41 -22.43
CA ARG A 70 -18.12 -13.82 -21.72
C ARG A 70 -18.01 -13.22 -20.31
N TYR A 71 -19.15 -12.87 -19.73
CA TYR A 71 -19.22 -12.13 -18.47
C TYR A 71 -19.82 -12.99 -17.35
N THR A 72 -19.71 -12.54 -16.11
CA THR A 72 -20.33 -13.24 -14.97
C THR A 72 -21.84 -13.35 -15.16
N PRO A 73 -22.49 -14.49 -14.85
CA PRO A 73 -23.95 -14.60 -14.90
C PRO A 73 -24.65 -13.55 -14.03
N ALA A 74 -24.02 -13.12 -12.93
CA ALA A 74 -24.54 -12.06 -12.05
C ALA A 74 -24.92 -10.79 -12.82
N LEU A 75 -24.13 -10.42 -13.83
CA LEU A 75 -24.38 -9.23 -14.64
C LEU A 75 -25.70 -9.36 -15.42
N ALA A 76 -25.96 -10.51 -16.06
CA ALA A 76 -27.21 -10.76 -16.77
C ALA A 76 -28.42 -10.72 -15.82
N TRP A 77 -28.29 -11.27 -14.60
CA TRP A 77 -29.34 -11.21 -13.57
C TRP A 77 -29.63 -9.78 -13.10
N ILE A 78 -28.60 -9.00 -12.82
CA ILE A 78 -28.72 -7.59 -12.41
C ILE A 78 -29.41 -6.75 -13.50
N LEU A 79 -29.18 -7.09 -14.77
CA LEU A 79 -29.71 -6.38 -15.93
C LEU A 79 -31.07 -6.88 -16.42
N LEU A 80 -31.76 -7.76 -15.69
CA LEU A 80 -33.14 -8.16 -16.03
C LEU A 80 -34.09 -6.98 -16.33
N PRO A 81 -34.02 -5.83 -15.62
CA PRO A 81 -34.88 -4.69 -15.94
C PRO A 81 -34.64 -4.08 -17.33
N ASN A 82 -33.50 -4.36 -18.00
CA ASN A 82 -33.25 -3.92 -19.37
C ASN A 82 -34.33 -4.42 -20.35
N ASN A 83 -34.97 -5.55 -20.04
CA ASN A 83 -36.06 -6.13 -20.84
C ASN A 83 -37.28 -5.21 -20.91
N ARG A 84 -37.48 -4.36 -19.89
CA ARG A 84 -38.56 -3.37 -19.84
C ARG A 84 -38.07 -1.96 -20.14
N TYR A 85 -36.86 -1.62 -19.69
CA TYR A 85 -36.27 -0.30 -19.77
C TYR A 85 -34.88 -0.38 -20.40
N LYS A 86 -34.78 -0.15 -21.70
CA LYS A 86 -33.57 -0.38 -22.51
C LYS A 86 -32.29 0.18 -21.90
N ASP A 87 -32.34 1.39 -21.34
CA ASP A 87 -31.15 2.10 -20.81
C ASP A 87 -30.91 1.86 -19.30
N PHE A 88 -31.68 1.01 -18.62
CA PHE A 88 -31.56 0.78 -17.17
C PHE A 88 -30.11 0.49 -16.75
N GLY A 89 -29.44 -0.44 -17.44
CA GLY A 89 -28.05 -0.76 -17.15
C GLY A 89 -27.10 0.43 -17.28
N LYS A 90 -27.30 1.38 -18.22
CA LYS A 90 -26.46 2.59 -18.32
C LYS A 90 -26.61 3.45 -17.07
N TYR A 91 -27.84 3.68 -16.61
CA TYR A 91 -28.09 4.42 -15.37
C TYR A 91 -27.45 3.73 -14.17
N LEU A 92 -27.59 2.40 -14.07
CA LEU A 92 -26.96 1.60 -13.01
C LEU A 92 -25.44 1.75 -13.01
N PHE A 93 -24.80 1.62 -14.18
CA PHE A 93 -23.34 1.76 -14.29
C PHE A 93 -22.87 3.16 -13.92
N CYS A 94 -23.58 4.21 -14.33
CA CYS A 94 -23.26 5.58 -13.91
C CYS A 94 -23.45 5.82 -12.40
N VAL A 95 -24.43 5.17 -11.76
CA VAL A 95 -24.55 5.19 -10.29
C VAL A 95 -23.34 4.54 -9.65
N PHE A 96 -22.94 3.35 -10.12
CA PHE A 96 -21.75 2.67 -9.59
C PHE A 96 -20.45 3.45 -9.86
N ASP A 97 -20.37 4.20 -10.95
CA ASP A 97 -19.25 5.11 -11.25
C ASP A 97 -19.07 6.19 -10.18
N VAL A 98 -20.19 6.72 -9.67
CA VAL A 98 -20.18 7.69 -8.57
C VAL A 98 -19.95 6.99 -7.23
N VAL A 99 -20.43 5.76 -7.05
CA VAL A 99 -20.13 4.93 -5.86
C VAL A 99 -18.62 4.63 -5.77
N VAL A 100 -17.94 4.43 -6.90
CA VAL A 100 -16.48 4.28 -6.93
C VAL A 100 -15.80 5.51 -6.31
N ALA A 101 -16.18 6.72 -6.74
CA ALA A 101 -15.66 7.95 -6.15
C ALA A 101 -16.00 8.10 -4.67
N TRP A 102 -17.22 7.72 -4.25
CA TRP A 102 -17.59 7.69 -2.84
C TRP A 102 -16.70 6.73 -2.03
N MET A 103 -16.38 5.55 -2.57
CA MET A 103 -15.46 4.62 -1.93
C MET A 103 -14.05 5.18 -1.80
N HIS A 104 -13.57 5.99 -2.75
CA HIS A 104 -12.28 6.70 -2.59
C HIS A 104 -12.30 7.59 -1.34
N PHE A 105 -13.36 8.37 -1.14
CA PHE A 105 -13.52 9.21 0.05
C PHE A 105 -13.58 8.38 1.33
N GLU A 106 -14.27 7.25 1.34
CA GLU A 106 -14.34 6.34 2.51
C GLU A 106 -12.99 5.70 2.83
N ILE A 107 -12.28 5.17 1.84
CA ILE A 107 -10.97 4.50 2.02
C ILE A 107 -9.92 5.46 2.61
N MET A 108 -10.04 6.75 2.33
CA MET A 108 -9.10 7.78 2.78
C MET A 108 -9.57 8.52 4.03
N GLY A 109 -10.89 8.68 4.22
CA GLY A 109 -11.51 9.22 5.42
C GLY A 109 -11.27 8.36 6.68
N THR A 110 -10.95 7.07 6.51
CA THR A 110 -10.60 6.14 7.61
C THR A 110 -9.18 6.27 8.16
N LYS A 111 -8.37 7.27 7.76
CA LYS A 111 -7.07 7.50 8.45
C LYS A 111 -7.35 7.79 9.94
N PRO A 112 -6.80 7.02 10.91
CA PRO A 112 -6.96 7.27 12.36
C PRO A 112 -6.41 8.63 12.84
N ARG A 113 -5.81 9.39 11.92
CA ARG A 113 -5.11 10.65 12.15
C ARG A 113 -6.02 11.79 12.61
N LYS A 114 -7.31 11.79 12.26
CA LYS A 114 -8.25 12.88 12.62
C LYS A 114 -8.85 12.75 14.03
N GLN A 115 -9.28 11.56 14.44
CA GLN A 115 -10.05 11.39 15.68
C GLN A 115 -9.21 11.41 16.98
N ALA A 116 -7.97 10.92 16.95
CA ALA A 116 -7.14 10.85 18.16
C ALA A 116 -6.39 12.16 18.51
N ARG A 117 -6.25 13.09 17.56
CA ARG A 117 -5.37 14.27 17.71
C ARG A 117 -6.07 15.58 18.01
N GLU A 118 -7.37 15.69 17.71
CA GLU A 118 -8.18 16.88 18.00
C GLU A 118 -8.64 16.96 19.46
N ALA A 119 -8.81 15.81 20.13
CA ALA A 119 -9.23 15.74 21.53
C ALA A 119 -8.21 16.35 22.54
N ASN A 120 -6.98 16.67 22.13
CA ASN A 120 -5.89 17.03 23.05
C ASN A 120 -5.08 18.31 22.68
N ARG A 121 -5.59 19.24 21.85
CA ARG A 121 -4.84 20.47 21.49
C ARG A 121 -5.22 21.73 22.31
N PRO A 122 -4.27 22.39 23.00
CA PRO A 122 -4.48 23.70 23.60
C PRO A 122 -4.57 24.82 22.55
N SER A 123 -5.39 25.84 22.83
CA SER A 123 -5.87 26.89 21.92
C SER A 123 -4.80 27.85 21.35
N SER A 124 -3.51 27.68 21.65
CA SER A 124 -2.43 28.60 21.30
C SER A 124 -1.56 28.18 20.10
N LEU A 125 -1.86 27.07 19.42
CA LEU A 125 -1.04 26.50 18.33
C LEU A 125 -1.72 26.50 16.94
N ARG A 126 -2.72 27.37 16.72
CA ARG A 126 -3.49 27.48 15.47
C ARG A 126 -2.71 27.80 14.19
N SER A 127 -1.43 28.18 14.26
CA SER A 127 -0.64 28.59 13.09
C SER A 127 -0.08 27.44 12.24
N ARG A 128 -0.60 26.21 12.39
CA ARG A 128 -0.14 25.00 11.66
C ARG A 128 -1.27 24.32 10.89
N GLU A 129 -2.38 25.04 10.64
CA GLU A 129 -3.55 24.60 9.85
C GLU A 129 -3.26 24.56 8.33
N ASP A 130 -2.35 25.40 7.81
CA ASP A 130 -2.17 25.60 6.36
C ASP A 130 -1.65 24.39 5.57
N THR A 131 -0.93 23.45 6.18
CA THR A 131 -0.33 22.29 5.49
C THR A 131 -1.17 21.01 5.57
N GLU A 132 -2.02 20.85 6.59
CA GLU A 132 -2.92 19.68 6.72
C GLU A 132 -4.17 19.87 5.83
N ASP A 133 -4.75 21.07 5.80
CA ASP A 133 -5.87 21.41 4.88
C ASP A 133 -5.47 21.26 3.40
N GLN A 134 -4.23 21.59 3.05
CA GLN A 134 -3.71 21.39 1.69
C GLN A 134 -3.69 19.92 1.26
N SER A 135 -3.39 19.00 2.17
CA SER A 135 -3.29 17.56 1.84
C SER A 135 -4.66 16.91 1.57
N ASP A 136 -5.69 17.32 2.31
CA ASP A 136 -7.08 16.87 2.09
C ASP A 136 -7.67 17.50 0.81
N ASP A 137 -7.34 18.77 0.53
CA ASP A 137 -7.69 19.45 -0.72
C ASP A 137 -7.06 18.76 -1.94
N ASP A 138 -5.77 18.40 -1.86
CA ASP A 138 -5.06 17.75 -2.96
C ASP A 138 -5.59 16.34 -3.26
N PHE A 139 -5.98 15.58 -2.23
CA PHE A 139 -6.66 14.30 -2.42
C PHE A 139 -8.03 14.47 -3.07
N THR A 140 -8.85 15.41 -2.58
CA THR A 140 -10.17 15.68 -3.15
C THR A 140 -10.07 16.10 -4.62
N ARG A 141 -9.08 16.95 -4.94
CA ARG A 141 -8.75 17.32 -6.32
C ARG A 141 -8.37 16.11 -7.15
N ALA A 142 -7.60 15.16 -6.61
CA ALA A 142 -7.23 13.95 -7.34
C ALA A 142 -8.44 13.07 -7.66
N VAL A 143 -9.37 12.86 -6.72
CA VAL A 143 -10.62 12.12 -6.97
C VAL A 143 -11.43 12.81 -8.08
N VAL A 144 -11.49 14.14 -8.04
CA VAL A 144 -12.17 14.92 -9.09
C VAL A 144 -11.49 14.75 -10.45
N VAL A 145 -10.18 14.97 -10.53
CA VAL A 145 -9.42 14.96 -11.79
C VAL A 145 -9.35 13.56 -12.41
N PHE A 146 -9.01 12.54 -11.63
CA PHE A 146 -8.77 11.20 -12.16
C PHE A 146 -10.05 10.38 -12.33
N TRP A 147 -11.14 10.73 -11.63
CA TRP A 147 -12.37 9.94 -11.68
C TRP A 147 -13.65 10.73 -12.02
N LEU A 148 -14.06 11.71 -11.20
CA LEU A 148 -15.39 12.33 -11.35
C LEU A 148 -15.51 13.22 -12.60
N ALA A 149 -14.47 14.01 -12.89
CA ALA A 149 -14.37 14.92 -14.04
C ALA A 149 -13.58 14.30 -15.21
N ASN A 150 -13.07 13.09 -15.05
CA ASN A 150 -12.36 12.39 -16.12
C ASN A 150 -13.37 12.01 -17.22
N PRO A 151 -13.22 12.49 -18.47
CA PRO A 151 -14.15 12.19 -19.53
C PRO A 151 -14.14 10.70 -19.90
N LEU A 152 -13.02 9.99 -19.70
CA LEU A 152 -12.91 8.57 -20.03
C LEU A 152 -13.86 7.71 -19.18
N THR A 153 -13.86 7.91 -17.86
CA THR A 153 -14.70 7.16 -16.91
C THR A 153 -16.18 7.49 -17.12
N ALA A 154 -16.51 8.77 -17.24
CA ALA A 154 -17.87 9.25 -17.47
C ALA A 154 -18.46 8.74 -18.79
N VAL A 155 -17.66 8.70 -19.86
CA VAL A 155 -18.10 8.17 -21.16
C VAL A 155 -18.24 6.65 -21.08
N ILE A 156 -17.26 5.91 -20.55
CA ILE A 156 -17.33 4.43 -20.47
C ILE A 156 -18.60 3.96 -19.73
N SER A 157 -18.93 4.56 -18.59
CA SER A 157 -20.14 4.21 -17.84
C SER A 157 -21.42 4.60 -18.61
N ALA A 158 -21.48 5.81 -19.17
CA ALA A 158 -22.64 6.28 -19.93
C ALA A 158 -22.88 5.52 -21.25
N ARG A 159 -21.81 4.97 -21.87
CA ARG A 159 -21.89 4.12 -23.06
C ARG A 159 -22.53 2.76 -22.75
N GLY A 160 -22.62 2.35 -21.48
CA GLY A 160 -23.18 1.06 -21.08
C GLY A 160 -22.13 -0.03 -20.87
N ASN A 161 -20.88 0.32 -20.56
CA ASN A 161 -19.87 -0.67 -20.20
C ASN A 161 -19.91 -0.98 -18.68
N ALA A 162 -19.88 -2.27 -18.35
CA ALA A 162 -19.95 -2.80 -16.98
C ALA A 162 -18.60 -2.79 -16.22
N ASP A 163 -17.48 -2.39 -16.82
CA ASP A 163 -16.14 -2.33 -16.21
C ASP A 163 -16.11 -1.50 -14.91
N VAL A 164 -17.02 -0.54 -14.79
CA VAL A 164 -17.17 0.25 -13.56
C VAL A 164 -17.67 -0.57 -12.36
N LEU A 165 -18.45 -1.63 -12.59
CA LEU A 165 -18.84 -2.58 -11.55
C LEU A 165 -17.63 -3.37 -11.06
N VAL A 166 -16.71 -3.71 -11.96
CA VAL A 166 -15.45 -4.38 -11.61
C VAL A 166 -14.59 -3.44 -10.77
N CYS A 167 -14.43 -2.18 -11.20
CA CYS A 167 -13.73 -1.16 -10.42
C CYS A 167 -14.32 -1.00 -9.01
N ALA A 168 -15.66 -0.99 -8.90
CA ALA A 168 -16.36 -0.92 -7.63
C ALA A 168 -16.06 -2.14 -6.73
N ALA A 169 -16.15 -3.34 -7.28
CA ALA A 169 -15.88 -4.58 -6.54
C ALA A 169 -14.42 -4.67 -6.06
N VAL A 170 -13.47 -4.23 -6.89
CA VAL A 170 -12.04 -4.20 -6.56
C VAL A 170 -11.77 -3.22 -5.41
N LEU A 171 -12.28 -1.98 -5.48
CA LEU A 171 -12.14 -1.02 -4.39
C LEU A 171 -12.83 -1.49 -3.11
N PHE A 172 -14.00 -2.11 -3.22
CA PHE A 172 -14.71 -2.68 -2.07
C PHE A 172 -13.89 -3.80 -1.42
N THR A 173 -13.22 -4.64 -2.21
CA THR A 173 -12.30 -5.66 -1.70
C THR A 173 -11.12 -5.03 -0.96
N LEU A 174 -10.52 -3.98 -1.53
CA LEU A 174 -9.44 -3.23 -0.89
C LEU A 174 -9.91 -2.62 0.45
N TYR A 175 -11.12 -2.06 0.47
CA TYR A 175 -11.74 -1.51 1.67
C TYR A 175 -11.95 -2.58 2.76
N LEU A 176 -12.45 -3.76 2.39
CA LEU A 176 -12.63 -4.87 3.33
C LEU A 176 -11.30 -5.41 3.88
N LEU A 177 -10.28 -5.55 3.02
CA LEU A 177 -8.95 -5.98 3.43
C LEU A 177 -8.31 -5.00 4.42
N LYS A 178 -8.47 -3.69 4.20
CA LYS A 178 -8.02 -2.66 5.15
C LYS A 178 -8.74 -2.72 6.51
N LYS A 179 -9.94 -3.32 6.57
CA LYS A 179 -10.70 -3.53 7.80
C LYS A 179 -10.50 -4.93 8.41
N GLU A 180 -9.46 -5.65 7.99
CA GLU A 180 -9.12 -7.01 8.45
C GLU A 180 -10.25 -8.03 8.25
N HIS A 181 -11.19 -7.78 7.33
CA HIS A 181 -12.25 -8.73 7.00
C HIS A 181 -11.78 -9.73 5.94
N ILE A 182 -12.18 -11.00 6.11
CA ILE A 182 -11.80 -12.12 5.23
C ILE A 182 -12.53 -11.97 3.87
N SER A 183 -11.79 -11.58 2.83
CA SER A 183 -12.36 -11.40 1.47
C SER A 183 -12.34 -12.68 0.62
N ILE A 184 -11.38 -13.59 0.84
CA ILE A 184 -11.15 -14.77 -0.03
C ILE A 184 -12.37 -15.72 -0.03
N GLY A 185 -13.03 -15.89 1.11
CA GLY A 185 -14.23 -16.73 1.21
C GLY A 185 -15.40 -16.22 0.35
N SER A 186 -15.54 -14.91 0.20
CA SER A 186 -16.65 -14.30 -0.56
C SER A 186 -16.53 -14.57 -2.07
N PHE A 187 -15.33 -14.39 -2.65
CA PHE A 187 -15.11 -14.66 -4.07
C PHE A 187 -15.28 -16.14 -4.41
N ALA A 188 -14.68 -17.02 -3.61
CA ALA A 188 -14.82 -18.47 -3.80
C ALA A 188 -16.30 -18.91 -3.73
N SER A 189 -17.07 -18.36 -2.78
CA SER A 189 -18.50 -18.68 -2.65
C SER A 189 -19.32 -18.30 -3.89
N VAL A 190 -19.06 -17.13 -4.49
CA VAL A 190 -19.77 -16.66 -5.69
C VAL A 190 -19.41 -17.50 -6.92
N VAL A 191 -18.13 -17.84 -7.08
CA VAL A 191 -17.67 -18.71 -8.17
C VAL A 191 -18.28 -20.10 -8.04
N LEU A 192 -18.27 -20.69 -6.84
CA LEU A 192 -18.87 -22.00 -6.57
C LEU A 192 -20.39 -21.99 -6.81
N PHE A 193 -21.09 -20.92 -6.40
CA PHE A 193 -22.52 -20.77 -6.64
C PHE A 193 -22.87 -20.77 -8.13
N PHE A 194 -22.14 -20.00 -8.95
CA PHE A 194 -22.41 -19.97 -10.39
C PHE A 194 -21.93 -21.22 -11.12
N TYR A 195 -20.85 -21.86 -10.65
CA TYR A 195 -20.45 -23.17 -11.15
C TYR A 195 -21.52 -24.24 -10.86
N TRP A 196 -22.15 -24.20 -9.68
CA TRP A 196 -23.24 -25.12 -9.34
C TRP A 196 -24.46 -24.95 -10.27
N ILE A 197 -24.78 -23.73 -10.71
CA ILE A 197 -25.91 -23.46 -11.61
C ILE A 197 -25.58 -23.77 -13.07
N TYR A 198 -24.42 -23.33 -13.56
CA TYR A 198 -24.10 -23.29 -15.00
C TYR A 198 -23.03 -24.30 -15.44
N GLY A 199 -22.39 -25.00 -14.49
CA GLY A 199 -21.42 -26.05 -14.75
C GLY A 199 -20.18 -25.59 -15.52
N GLU A 200 -19.65 -26.47 -16.37
CA GLU A 200 -18.42 -26.25 -17.15
C GLU A 200 -18.50 -25.05 -18.09
N VAL A 201 -19.68 -24.75 -18.64
CA VAL A 201 -19.86 -23.60 -19.57
C VAL A 201 -19.49 -22.29 -18.89
N PHE A 202 -19.79 -22.14 -17.60
CA PHE A 202 -19.37 -20.97 -16.83
C PHE A 202 -17.84 -20.90 -16.70
N LEU A 203 -17.16 -21.99 -16.37
CA LEU A 203 -15.69 -21.99 -16.28
C LEU A 203 -15.03 -21.69 -17.62
N GLU A 204 -15.54 -22.30 -18.70
CA GLU A 204 -15.00 -22.12 -20.04
C GLU A 204 -15.17 -20.68 -20.52
N GLU A 205 -16.37 -20.11 -20.43
CA GLU A 205 -16.68 -18.82 -21.03
C GLU A 205 -16.31 -17.62 -20.15
N PHE A 206 -16.38 -17.73 -18.82
CA PHE A 206 -16.07 -16.62 -17.91
C PHE A 206 -14.61 -16.62 -17.45
N LEU A 207 -13.97 -17.77 -17.22
CA LEU A 207 -12.60 -17.82 -16.68
C LEU A 207 -11.56 -18.23 -17.72
N LEU A 208 -11.71 -19.42 -18.33
CA LEU A 208 -10.68 -20.01 -19.19
C LEU A 208 -10.58 -19.34 -20.56
N TYR A 209 -11.65 -18.72 -21.04
CA TYR A 209 -11.68 -17.98 -22.30
C TYR A 209 -10.58 -16.91 -22.36
N HIS A 210 -10.38 -16.13 -21.28
CA HIS A 210 -9.42 -15.03 -21.26
C HIS A 210 -7.96 -15.50 -21.36
N ILE A 211 -7.64 -16.71 -20.88
CA ILE A 211 -6.32 -17.32 -21.03
C ILE A 211 -6.08 -17.70 -22.50
N LYS A 212 -7.11 -18.22 -23.17
CA LYS A 212 -7.03 -18.70 -24.56
C LYS A 212 -7.20 -17.60 -25.61
N ARG A 213 -7.83 -16.46 -25.26
CA ARG A 213 -8.13 -15.34 -26.16
C ARG A 213 -6.88 -14.81 -26.88
N ARG A 214 -7.00 -14.53 -28.19
CA ARG A 214 -5.88 -14.09 -29.06
C ARG A 214 -6.16 -12.91 -29.97
N ASP A 215 -7.34 -12.32 -29.82
CA ASP A 215 -7.87 -11.21 -30.62
C ASP A 215 -6.90 -10.67 -31.67
N ILE A 216 -6.94 -11.29 -32.84
CA ILE A 216 -6.06 -11.00 -33.98
C ILE A 216 -6.47 -9.71 -34.69
N ARG A 217 -7.62 -9.14 -34.31
CA ARG A 217 -8.01 -7.82 -34.79
C ARG A 217 -7.11 -6.77 -34.17
N HIS A 218 -6.98 -5.67 -34.90
CA HIS A 218 -6.15 -4.55 -34.52
C HIS A 218 -6.50 -4.06 -33.11
N ASN A 219 -5.54 -4.14 -32.20
CA ASN A 219 -5.67 -3.70 -30.81
C ASN A 219 -4.35 -3.03 -30.35
N PHE A 220 -4.32 -2.42 -29.16
CA PHE A 220 -3.14 -1.64 -28.71
C PHE A 220 -1.91 -2.51 -28.40
N SER A 221 -2.07 -3.83 -28.31
CA SER A 221 -0.98 -4.75 -27.97
C SER A 221 0.03 -4.90 -29.11
N VAL A 222 1.32 -4.79 -28.81
CA VAL A 222 2.39 -5.06 -29.80
C VAL A 222 2.33 -6.46 -30.42
N TYR A 223 1.63 -7.39 -29.78
CA TYR A 223 1.49 -8.78 -30.23
C TYR A 223 0.41 -8.97 -31.29
N PHE A 224 -0.54 -8.03 -31.47
CA PHE A 224 -1.69 -8.21 -32.37
C PHE A 224 -1.25 -8.56 -33.80
N TYR A 225 -0.26 -7.83 -34.32
CA TYR A 225 0.18 -7.98 -35.72
C TYR A 225 0.91 -9.30 -35.94
N LEU A 226 1.77 -9.70 -35.02
CA LEU A 226 2.44 -10.99 -35.09
C LEU A 226 1.43 -12.14 -35.03
N LEU A 227 0.47 -12.08 -34.11
CA LEU A 227 -0.58 -13.08 -33.97
C LEU A 227 -1.48 -13.14 -35.22
N TYR A 228 -1.75 -12.00 -35.86
CA TYR A 228 -2.47 -11.92 -37.12
C TYR A 228 -1.73 -12.64 -38.26
N LEU A 229 -0.41 -12.43 -38.39
CA LEU A 229 0.38 -13.05 -39.46
C LEU A 229 0.51 -14.57 -39.36
N ILE A 230 0.46 -15.11 -38.13
CA ILE A 230 0.65 -16.55 -37.86
C ILE A 230 -0.66 -17.28 -37.55
N ASP A 231 -1.82 -16.63 -37.75
CA ASP A 231 -3.12 -17.16 -37.35
C ASP A 231 -3.46 -18.48 -38.07
N GLU A 232 -3.03 -18.64 -39.32
CA GLU A 232 -3.23 -19.86 -40.11
C GLU A 232 -2.51 -21.09 -39.51
N GLU A 233 -1.43 -20.88 -38.74
CA GLU A 233 -0.64 -21.94 -38.12
C GLU A 233 -1.00 -22.10 -36.63
N GLU A 234 -2.05 -22.88 -36.36
CA GLU A 234 -2.64 -23.01 -35.02
C GLU A 234 -1.61 -23.34 -33.92
N ARG A 235 -0.65 -24.25 -34.17
CA ARG A 235 0.37 -24.64 -33.18
C ARG A 235 1.32 -23.48 -32.85
N ILE A 236 1.79 -22.75 -33.86
CA ILE A 236 2.72 -21.64 -33.68
C ILE A 236 1.98 -20.46 -33.04
N SER A 237 0.78 -20.12 -33.52
CA SER A 237 -0.11 -19.14 -32.89
C SER A 237 -0.36 -19.47 -31.41
N LYS A 238 -0.57 -20.76 -31.07
CA LYS A 238 -0.71 -21.24 -29.69
C LYS A 238 0.52 -20.97 -28.84
N LEU A 239 1.70 -21.30 -29.35
CA LEU A 239 2.96 -21.11 -28.65
C LEU A 239 3.26 -19.62 -28.46
N VAL A 240 3.19 -18.82 -29.53
CA VAL A 240 3.48 -17.38 -29.48
C VAL A 240 2.51 -16.65 -28.56
N GLY A 241 1.21 -16.99 -28.62
CA GLY A 241 0.21 -16.41 -27.72
C GLY A 241 0.44 -16.76 -26.24
N PHE A 242 1.08 -17.89 -25.93
CA PHE A 242 1.52 -18.23 -24.57
C PHE A 242 2.79 -17.49 -24.18
N LEU A 243 3.78 -17.39 -25.08
CA LEU A 243 5.01 -16.64 -24.82
C LEU A 243 4.74 -15.15 -24.58
N ALA A 244 3.79 -14.56 -25.32
CA ALA A 244 3.32 -13.18 -25.12
C ALA A 244 2.67 -12.95 -23.73
N PHE A 245 2.21 -14.01 -23.06
CA PHE A 245 1.64 -13.94 -21.71
C PHE A 245 2.72 -13.93 -20.61
N LEU A 246 3.94 -14.38 -20.89
CA LEU A 246 4.99 -14.52 -19.86
C LEU A 246 5.48 -13.20 -19.27
N PRO A 247 5.73 -12.12 -20.06
CA PRO A 247 6.19 -10.85 -19.50
C PRO A 247 5.19 -10.25 -18.50
N GLN A 248 3.91 -10.26 -18.84
CA GLN A 248 2.88 -9.76 -17.93
C GLN A 248 2.76 -10.63 -16.66
N LEU A 249 2.85 -11.97 -16.79
CA LEU A 249 2.77 -12.87 -15.63
C LEU A 249 3.95 -12.62 -14.68
N PHE A 250 5.16 -12.51 -15.23
CA PHE A 250 6.36 -12.23 -14.46
C PHE A 250 6.24 -10.91 -13.69
N LEU A 251 5.81 -9.82 -14.35
CA LEU A 251 5.68 -8.51 -13.71
C LEU A 251 4.59 -8.49 -12.63
N VAL A 252 3.44 -9.14 -12.88
CA VAL A 252 2.38 -9.26 -11.88
C VAL A 252 2.88 -9.98 -10.63
N VAL A 253 3.58 -11.11 -10.79
CA VAL A 253 4.15 -11.86 -9.66
C VAL A 253 5.23 -11.03 -8.95
N TYR A 254 6.14 -10.43 -9.70
CA TYR A 254 7.23 -9.63 -9.16
C TYR A 254 6.71 -8.45 -8.31
N PHE A 255 5.79 -7.65 -8.86
CA PHE A 255 5.23 -6.51 -8.13
C PHE A 255 4.38 -6.94 -6.94
N SER A 256 3.67 -8.08 -7.03
CA SER A 256 2.91 -8.65 -5.91
C SER A 256 3.81 -8.91 -4.71
N PHE A 257 4.99 -9.51 -4.90
CA PHE A 257 5.93 -9.73 -3.79
C PHE A 257 6.65 -8.46 -3.36
N ARG A 258 7.10 -7.63 -4.32
CA ARG A 258 7.94 -6.46 -4.02
C ARG A 258 7.21 -5.34 -3.27
N TYR A 259 5.90 -5.18 -3.51
CA TYR A 259 5.11 -4.06 -3.00
C TYR A 259 3.91 -4.50 -2.14
N HIS A 260 3.84 -5.76 -1.69
CA HIS A 260 2.72 -6.28 -0.90
C HIS A 260 2.38 -5.45 0.35
N ASP A 261 3.38 -4.80 0.96
CA ASP A 261 3.24 -3.89 2.10
C ASP A 261 2.27 -2.72 1.84
N ASP A 262 2.13 -2.29 0.59
CA ASP A 262 1.32 -1.13 0.20
C ASP A 262 0.29 -1.54 -0.85
N LEU A 263 -0.81 -2.12 -0.39
CA LEU A 263 -1.82 -2.72 -1.26
C LEU A 263 -2.32 -1.79 -2.38
N PRO A 264 -2.70 -0.51 -2.14
CA PRO A 264 -3.12 0.38 -3.24
C PRO A 264 -2.08 0.55 -4.34
N PHE A 265 -0.80 0.72 -3.97
CA PHE A 265 0.28 0.90 -4.95
C PHE A 265 0.66 -0.42 -5.63
N CYS A 266 0.68 -1.51 -4.87
CA CYS A 266 0.85 -2.86 -5.41
C CYS A 266 -0.21 -3.17 -6.46
N TRP A 267 -1.49 -2.95 -6.13
CA TRP A 267 -2.62 -3.25 -7.00
C TRP A 267 -2.62 -2.34 -8.25
N PHE A 268 -2.25 -1.08 -8.08
CA PHE A 268 -1.99 -0.19 -9.21
C PHE A 268 -0.93 -0.77 -10.16
N LEU A 269 0.24 -1.15 -9.65
CA LEU A 269 1.36 -1.63 -10.47
C LEU A 269 1.06 -2.96 -11.15
N ILE A 270 0.49 -3.94 -10.45
CA ILE A 270 0.14 -5.23 -11.07
C ILE A 270 -0.90 -5.03 -12.17
N THR A 271 -1.90 -4.17 -11.97
CA THR A 271 -2.95 -3.93 -12.97
C THR A 271 -2.41 -3.12 -14.14
N PHE A 272 -1.58 -2.10 -13.89
CA PHE A 272 -0.97 -1.31 -14.95
C PHE A 272 -0.01 -2.15 -15.80
N ALA A 273 0.80 -3.00 -15.18
CA ALA A 273 1.65 -3.96 -15.88
C ALA A 273 0.83 -5.00 -16.66
N PHE A 274 -0.24 -5.53 -16.05
CA PHE A 274 -1.14 -6.46 -16.72
C PHE A 274 -1.74 -5.87 -18.00
N VAL A 275 -2.20 -4.62 -17.98
CA VAL A 275 -2.78 -3.97 -19.15
C VAL A 275 -1.72 -3.62 -20.20
N THR A 276 -0.57 -3.11 -19.76
CA THR A 276 0.52 -2.66 -20.66
C THR A 276 1.14 -3.82 -21.44
N TYR A 277 1.36 -4.95 -20.79
CA TYR A 277 2.02 -6.12 -21.39
C TYR A 277 1.04 -7.20 -21.86
N ASN A 278 -0.26 -6.89 -21.92
CA ASN A 278 -1.25 -7.83 -22.40
C ASN A 278 -1.11 -8.12 -23.89
N LYS A 279 -1.39 -9.36 -24.28
CA LYS A 279 -1.55 -9.77 -25.68
C LYS A 279 -2.79 -9.21 -26.36
N VAL A 280 -3.79 -8.78 -25.59
CA VAL A 280 -4.98 -8.08 -26.08
C VAL A 280 -5.20 -6.86 -25.21
N CYS A 281 -5.13 -5.66 -25.78
CA CYS A 281 -5.31 -4.41 -25.05
C CYS A 281 -6.30 -3.49 -25.76
N THR A 282 -7.34 -3.07 -25.03
CA THR A 282 -8.37 -2.14 -25.51
C THR A 282 -8.42 -0.92 -24.59
N SER A 283 -8.97 0.20 -25.07
CA SER A 283 -8.99 1.46 -24.32
C SER A 283 -9.82 1.39 -23.02
N GLN A 284 -10.81 0.49 -22.96
CA GLN A 284 -11.64 0.28 -21.76
C GLN A 284 -10.80 -0.17 -20.56
N TYR A 285 -9.72 -0.92 -20.79
CA TYR A 285 -8.87 -1.46 -19.72
C TYR A 285 -8.13 -0.38 -18.92
N PHE A 286 -8.02 0.84 -19.46
CA PHE A 286 -7.30 1.92 -18.79
C PHE A 286 -7.96 2.35 -17.48
N VAL A 287 -9.28 2.18 -17.36
CA VAL A 287 -9.99 2.48 -16.10
C VAL A 287 -9.55 1.59 -14.94
N TRP A 288 -9.07 0.37 -15.24
CA TRP A 288 -8.71 -0.62 -14.22
C TRP A 288 -7.51 -0.20 -13.38
N TYR A 289 -6.56 0.56 -13.93
CA TYR A 289 -5.45 1.12 -13.14
C TYR A 289 -5.69 2.59 -12.75
N ILE A 290 -6.46 3.36 -13.55
CA ILE A 290 -6.82 4.75 -13.19
C ILE A 290 -7.59 4.81 -11.86
N VAL A 291 -8.40 3.79 -11.56
CA VAL A 291 -9.15 3.70 -10.29
C VAL A 291 -8.24 3.77 -9.05
N PHE A 292 -6.97 3.37 -9.15
CA PHE A 292 -6.05 3.43 -8.01
C PHE A 292 -5.29 4.75 -7.89
N LEU A 293 -5.23 5.57 -8.94
CA LEU A 293 -4.47 6.84 -8.94
C LEU A 293 -4.85 7.78 -7.78
N PRO A 294 -6.14 8.00 -7.46
CA PRO A 294 -6.50 8.83 -6.31
C PRO A 294 -5.90 8.33 -4.99
N LEU A 295 -5.70 7.02 -4.82
CA LEU A 295 -5.21 6.40 -3.58
C LEU A 295 -3.69 6.46 -3.40
N ILE A 296 -2.95 6.82 -4.46
CA ILE A 296 -1.47 6.84 -4.46
C ILE A 296 -0.89 8.22 -4.76
N VAL A 297 -1.71 9.18 -5.18
CA VAL A 297 -1.28 10.51 -5.65
C VAL A 297 -0.49 11.28 -4.59
N ASP A 298 -0.87 11.16 -3.31
CA ASP A 298 -0.22 11.84 -2.18
C ASP A 298 1.21 11.34 -1.93
N ARG A 299 1.53 10.15 -2.47
CA ARG A 299 2.81 9.46 -2.32
C ARG A 299 3.70 9.54 -3.55
N VAL A 300 3.19 10.07 -4.66
CA VAL A 300 3.93 10.24 -5.92
C VAL A 300 4.50 11.67 -5.99
N LYS A 301 5.81 11.82 -5.79
CA LYS A 301 6.49 13.12 -5.80
C LYS A 301 6.87 13.54 -7.22
N ILE A 302 5.90 14.04 -7.98
CA ILE A 302 6.08 14.51 -9.37
C ILE A 302 5.77 16.00 -9.49
N SER A 303 6.58 16.74 -10.24
CA SER A 303 6.29 18.15 -10.55
C SER A 303 5.11 18.30 -11.51
N LEU A 304 4.29 19.35 -11.38
CA LEU A 304 3.13 19.57 -12.27
C LEU A 304 3.52 19.55 -13.76
N LYS A 305 4.68 20.12 -14.12
CA LYS A 305 5.20 20.14 -15.49
C LYS A 305 5.48 18.72 -16.01
N GLU A 306 6.06 17.88 -15.17
CA GLU A 306 6.31 16.48 -15.52
C GLU A 306 5.00 15.69 -15.60
N LEU A 307 4.05 15.88 -14.67
CA LEU A 307 2.74 15.25 -14.72
C LEU A 307 2.00 15.57 -16.04
N VAL A 308 1.94 16.85 -16.41
CA VAL A 308 1.34 17.29 -17.69
C VAL A 308 2.06 16.66 -18.87
N SER A 309 3.39 16.59 -18.84
CA SER A 309 4.18 15.92 -19.88
C SER A 309 3.82 14.44 -20.01
N LEU A 310 3.76 13.69 -18.91
CA LEU A 310 3.42 12.27 -18.91
C LEU A 310 2.01 12.03 -19.45
N ILE A 311 1.02 12.81 -19.02
CA ILE A 311 -0.36 12.73 -19.51
C ILE A 311 -0.43 13.05 -21.02
N THR A 312 0.30 14.08 -21.46
CA THR A 312 0.32 14.49 -22.88
C THR A 312 0.90 13.38 -23.76
N VAL A 313 2.04 12.80 -23.37
CA VAL A 313 2.66 11.71 -24.13
C VAL A 313 1.79 10.45 -24.12
N TRP A 314 1.14 10.16 -22.99
CA TRP A 314 0.18 9.05 -22.88
C TRP A 314 -1.00 9.22 -23.85
N LEU A 315 -1.64 10.40 -23.90
CA LEU A 315 -2.72 10.72 -24.83
C LEU A 315 -2.26 10.74 -26.28
N ALA A 316 -1.09 11.31 -26.57
CA ALA A 316 -0.53 11.38 -27.91
C ALA A 316 -0.27 10.00 -28.51
N SER A 317 0.22 9.05 -27.69
CA SER A 317 0.45 7.67 -28.13
C SER A 317 -0.86 6.96 -28.53
N GLN A 318 -1.96 7.23 -27.82
CA GLN A 318 -3.28 6.71 -28.16
C GLN A 318 -3.85 7.37 -29.41
N GLY A 319 -3.74 8.70 -29.51
CA GLY A 319 -4.18 9.45 -30.69
C GLY A 319 -3.47 8.99 -31.97
N LEU A 320 -2.17 8.72 -31.88
CA LEU A 320 -1.39 8.17 -32.99
C LEU A 320 -1.90 6.81 -33.45
N TRP A 321 -2.18 5.91 -32.50
CA TRP A 321 -2.73 4.58 -32.82
C TRP A 321 -4.14 4.69 -33.42
N LEU A 322 -5.02 5.49 -32.81
CA LEU A 322 -6.39 5.72 -33.27
C LEU A 322 -6.46 6.35 -34.66
N LEU A 323 -5.51 7.23 -35.00
CA LEU A 323 -5.41 7.83 -36.33
C LEU A 323 -5.21 6.75 -37.41
N PHE A 324 -4.27 5.83 -37.21
CA PHE A 324 -4.02 4.75 -38.17
C PHE A 324 -5.15 3.72 -38.18
N ALA A 325 -5.77 3.44 -37.02
CA ALA A 325 -6.96 2.60 -36.93
C ALA A 325 -8.14 3.20 -37.70
N TYR A 326 -8.32 4.53 -37.63
CA TYR A 326 -9.36 5.23 -38.38
C TYR A 326 -9.13 5.13 -39.90
N PHE A 327 -7.90 5.35 -40.37
CA PHE A 327 -7.59 5.18 -41.79
C PHE A 327 -7.79 3.75 -42.26
N PHE A 328 -7.51 2.76 -41.40
CA PHE A 328 -7.77 1.37 -41.69
C PHE A 328 -9.27 1.09 -41.83
N GLU A 329 -10.03 1.28 -40.74
CA GLU A 329 -11.43 0.85 -40.64
C GLU A 329 -12.39 1.70 -41.48
N PHE A 330 -12.18 3.02 -41.55
CA PHE A 330 -13.13 3.94 -42.18
C PHE A 330 -12.70 4.41 -43.57
N GLN A 331 -11.40 4.51 -43.84
CA GLN A 331 -10.90 4.93 -45.15
C GLN A 331 -10.43 3.75 -46.02
N GLY A 332 -10.32 2.55 -45.45
CA GLY A 332 -9.90 1.34 -46.17
C GLY A 332 -8.42 1.31 -46.55
N TRP A 333 -7.58 2.12 -45.90
CA TRP A 333 -6.14 2.17 -46.18
C TRP A 333 -5.40 1.03 -45.49
N HIS A 334 -4.42 0.42 -46.14
CA HIS A 334 -3.57 -0.61 -45.52
C HIS A 334 -2.53 0.00 -44.57
N THR A 335 -2.90 0.21 -43.30
CA THR A 335 -2.05 0.86 -42.28
C THR A 335 -1.57 -0.08 -41.17
N PHE A 336 -1.67 -1.41 -41.32
CA PHE A 336 -1.31 -2.41 -40.30
C PHE A 336 0.08 -2.22 -39.69
N GLU A 337 1.10 -1.98 -40.52
CA GLU A 337 2.49 -1.75 -40.05
C GLU A 337 2.61 -0.46 -39.24
N CYS A 338 1.91 0.61 -39.66
CA CYS A 338 1.85 1.86 -38.91
C CYS A 338 1.15 1.70 -37.57
N MET A 339 0.06 0.92 -37.51
CA MET A 339 -0.65 0.60 -36.27
C MET A 339 0.22 -0.23 -35.33
N TRP A 340 0.99 -1.19 -35.86
CA TRP A 340 1.94 -1.96 -35.08
C TRP A 340 3.07 -1.07 -34.53
N ALA A 341 3.64 -0.18 -35.35
CA ALA A 341 4.63 0.80 -34.90
C ALA A 341 4.06 1.74 -33.82
N ALA A 342 2.81 2.19 -33.97
CA ALA A 342 2.13 2.97 -32.93
C ALA A 342 1.90 2.16 -31.64
N SER A 343 1.67 0.85 -31.74
CA SER A 343 1.55 -0.05 -30.57
C SER A 343 2.89 -0.19 -29.83
N LEU A 344 4.03 -0.21 -30.55
CA LEU A 344 5.36 -0.16 -29.92
C LEU A 344 5.58 1.16 -29.18
N VAL A 345 5.21 2.29 -29.79
CA VAL A 345 5.26 3.60 -29.13
C VAL A 345 4.39 3.60 -27.87
N PHE A 346 3.16 3.09 -27.95
CA PHE A 346 2.26 2.96 -26.81
C PHE A 346 2.88 2.11 -25.69
N LEU A 347 3.49 0.97 -25.99
CA LEU A 347 4.18 0.13 -25.01
C LEU A 347 5.33 0.87 -24.33
N LEU A 348 6.21 1.53 -25.10
CA LEU A 348 7.35 2.28 -24.58
C LEU A 348 6.91 3.45 -23.68
N VAL A 349 5.87 4.16 -24.08
CA VAL A 349 5.29 5.26 -23.30
C VAL A 349 4.73 4.76 -21.97
N ASN A 350 3.93 3.69 -21.96
CA ASN A 350 3.39 3.14 -20.71
C ASN A 350 4.48 2.57 -19.81
N ALA A 351 5.48 1.87 -20.37
CA ALA A 351 6.63 1.39 -19.61
C ALA A 351 7.43 2.54 -18.99
N HIS A 352 7.62 3.64 -19.72
CA HIS A 352 8.27 4.84 -19.20
C HIS A 352 7.48 5.49 -18.06
N ILE A 353 6.17 5.66 -18.23
CA ILE A 353 5.29 6.23 -17.19
C ILE A 353 5.33 5.35 -15.94
N MET A 354 5.20 4.03 -16.08
CA MET A 354 5.28 3.09 -14.97
C MET A 354 6.61 3.20 -14.23
N ALA A 355 7.74 3.22 -14.94
CA ALA A 355 9.06 3.39 -14.34
C ALA A 355 9.20 4.74 -13.61
N ARG A 356 8.72 5.84 -14.20
CA ARG A 356 8.73 7.17 -13.54
C ARG A 356 7.89 7.20 -12.27
N LEU A 357 6.70 6.60 -12.29
CA LEU A 357 5.86 6.48 -11.11
C LEU A 357 6.54 5.67 -10.01
N ILE A 358 7.20 4.56 -10.35
CA ILE A 358 7.97 3.75 -9.39
C ILE A 358 9.12 4.56 -8.77
N CYS A 359 9.93 5.24 -9.59
CA CYS A 359 11.08 6.01 -9.10
C CYS A 359 10.70 7.23 -8.26
N THR A 360 9.49 7.77 -8.44
CA THR A 360 9.02 8.97 -7.72
C THR A 360 8.08 8.63 -6.56
N TYR A 361 7.78 7.34 -6.38
CA TYR A 361 6.94 6.86 -5.29
C TYR A 361 7.71 6.87 -3.97
N SER A 362 7.18 7.57 -2.97
CA SER A 362 7.67 7.52 -1.60
C SER A 362 6.78 6.59 -0.77
N PRO A 363 7.29 5.45 -0.28
CA PRO A 363 6.52 4.59 0.62
C PRO A 363 6.20 5.31 1.95
N PRO A 364 5.23 4.80 2.74
CA PRO A 364 4.86 5.40 4.03
C PRO A 364 6.07 5.55 4.97
N SER A 365 6.16 6.70 5.66
CA SER A 365 7.24 7.02 6.60
C SER A 365 7.10 6.20 7.89
N ARG A 366 8.04 5.32 8.16
CA ARG A 366 8.12 4.50 9.39
C ARG A 366 9.18 5.12 10.32
N LEU A 367 9.09 5.02 11.66
CA LEU A 367 10.31 5.17 12.47
C LEU A 367 11.31 4.11 12.02
N GLY A 368 12.59 4.42 12.04
CA GLY A 368 13.58 3.60 11.38
C GLY A 368 13.49 3.63 9.84
N ASP A 369 12.91 4.67 9.20
CA ASP A 369 13.11 4.97 7.78
C ASP A 369 14.29 5.94 7.58
N VAL A 370 14.71 6.14 6.34
CA VAL A 370 15.82 7.05 5.98
C VAL A 370 15.60 8.49 6.49
N GLU A 371 14.34 8.87 6.73
CA GLU A 371 13.94 10.23 7.11
C GLU A 371 13.99 10.49 8.63
N ASP A 372 14.12 9.47 9.48
CA ASP A 372 14.21 9.68 10.94
C ASP A 372 15.56 10.19 11.40
N ILE A 373 16.55 10.20 10.51
CA ILE A 373 17.77 10.94 10.78
C ILE A 373 17.41 12.41 10.97
N THR A 374 17.92 13.02 12.02
CA THR A 374 17.72 14.47 12.20
C THR A 374 18.31 15.24 11.01
N VAL A 375 17.72 16.39 10.67
CA VAL A 375 18.25 17.29 9.62
C VAL A 375 19.74 17.61 9.86
N LYS A 376 20.13 17.74 11.13
CA LYS A 376 21.53 17.95 11.54
C LYS A 376 22.40 16.73 11.21
N GLY A 377 21.92 15.52 11.49
CA GLY A 377 22.58 14.26 11.15
C GLY A 377 22.79 14.13 9.64
N LEU A 378 21.72 14.29 8.85
CA LEU A 378 21.78 14.20 7.38
C LEU A 378 22.82 15.16 6.77
N ASN A 379 22.84 16.41 7.24
CA ASN A 379 23.79 17.42 6.79
C ASN A 379 25.26 17.09 7.13
N VAL A 380 25.50 16.35 8.22
CA VAL A 380 26.84 15.88 8.58
C VAL A 380 27.24 14.68 7.71
N VAL A 381 26.35 13.70 7.57
CA VAL A 381 26.58 12.50 6.74
C VAL A 381 27.00 12.87 5.33
N ARG A 382 26.29 13.81 4.70
CA ARG A 382 26.60 14.30 3.34
C ARG A 382 27.99 14.90 3.20
N LYS A 383 28.61 15.38 4.28
CA LYS A 383 29.95 16.00 4.27
C LYS A 383 31.06 15.01 4.57
N CYS A 384 30.78 13.97 5.35
CA CYS A 384 31.75 12.95 5.73
C CYS A 384 32.30 12.21 4.51
N LYS A 385 33.59 11.86 4.56
CA LYS A 385 34.25 11.10 3.50
C LYS A 385 33.90 9.62 3.57
N ARG A 386 33.83 9.08 4.79
CA ARG A 386 33.43 7.69 5.08
C ARG A 386 32.25 7.68 6.03
N VAL A 387 31.29 6.82 5.74
CA VAL A 387 30.07 6.66 6.54
C VAL A 387 29.88 5.18 6.82
N TYR A 388 30.02 4.79 8.08
CA TYR A 388 29.77 3.43 8.53
C TYR A 388 28.32 3.30 8.99
N LEU A 389 27.66 2.19 8.62
CA LEU A 389 26.32 1.83 9.09
C LEU A 389 26.44 0.63 10.03
N GLU A 390 26.06 0.83 11.27
CA GLU A 390 26.06 -0.22 12.29
C GLU A 390 24.80 -1.09 12.16
N ALA A 391 24.97 -2.39 11.94
CA ALA A 391 23.91 -3.29 11.46
C ALA A 391 23.43 -4.32 12.50
N TYR A 392 23.74 -4.17 13.80
CA TYR A 392 23.49 -5.23 14.79
C TYR A 392 22.77 -4.82 16.08
N THR A 393 22.73 -3.53 16.46
CA THR A 393 22.12 -3.06 17.70
C THR A 393 20.61 -2.86 17.58
N SER A 394 20.07 -2.77 16.36
CA SER A 394 18.64 -2.65 16.13
C SER A 394 18.27 -2.95 14.67
N ILE A 395 17.05 -3.44 14.46
CA ILE A 395 16.52 -4.02 13.21
C ILE A 395 16.12 -2.93 12.20
N LEU A 396 17.02 -1.99 11.89
CA LEU A 396 16.88 -1.15 10.69
C LEU A 396 17.04 -2.00 9.39
N CYS A 397 17.56 -3.23 9.52
CA CYS A 397 17.87 -4.14 8.42
C CYS A 397 16.70 -5.01 7.90
N TYR A 398 15.54 -5.09 8.57
CA TYR A 398 14.36 -5.75 8.00
C TYR A 398 13.49 -4.72 7.27
N GLY A 399 13.92 -4.32 6.07
CA GLY A 399 13.07 -3.58 5.13
C GLY A 399 13.71 -2.38 4.45
N LEU A 400 14.84 -1.86 4.97
CA LEU A 400 15.60 -0.83 4.26
C LEU A 400 16.72 -1.43 3.43
N ASP A 401 16.53 -1.32 2.12
CA ASP A 401 17.58 -1.52 1.14
C ASP A 401 18.70 -0.50 1.38
N LYS A 402 19.92 -0.99 1.58
CA LYS A 402 21.14 -0.17 1.71
C LYS A 402 21.21 0.87 0.59
N SER A 403 20.83 0.49 -0.63
CA SER A 403 20.83 1.41 -1.78
C SER A 403 19.89 2.61 -1.60
N ARG A 404 18.77 2.45 -0.89
CA ARG A 404 17.84 3.56 -0.60
C ARG A 404 18.43 4.53 0.43
N LEU A 405 19.15 4.01 1.43
CA LEU A 405 19.89 4.85 2.39
C LEU A 405 21.01 5.62 1.69
N GLU A 406 21.78 4.95 0.81
CA GLU A 406 22.85 5.58 0.03
C GLU A 406 22.33 6.68 -0.89
N GLU A 407 21.20 6.44 -1.57
CA GLU A 407 20.53 7.43 -2.42
C GLU A 407 20.07 8.65 -1.61
N TYR A 408 19.41 8.43 -0.48
CA TYR A 408 18.90 9.53 0.36
C TYR A 408 20.02 10.34 1.01
N TYR A 409 21.06 9.66 1.49
CA TYR A 409 22.23 10.29 2.10
C TYR A 409 23.19 10.89 1.07
N GLY A 410 23.13 10.45 -0.19
CA GLY A 410 24.06 10.86 -1.25
C GLY A 410 25.50 10.41 -0.97
N ARG A 411 25.67 9.28 -0.27
CA ARG A 411 26.95 8.72 0.18
C ARG A 411 26.89 7.20 0.22
N GLU A 412 27.98 6.55 -0.14
CA GLU A 412 28.17 5.12 0.05
C GLU A 412 28.24 4.79 1.54
N LEU A 413 27.60 3.67 1.93
CA LEU A 413 27.56 3.19 3.31
C LEU A 413 28.44 1.95 3.46
N ILE A 414 29.31 1.96 4.47
CA ILE A 414 30.17 0.82 4.81
C ILE A 414 29.52 0.08 5.97
N GLU A 415 29.11 -1.17 5.77
CA GLU A 415 28.51 -1.95 6.86
C GLU A 415 29.55 -2.29 7.93
N ALA A 416 29.20 -2.04 9.19
CA ALA A 416 30.01 -2.37 10.35
C ALA A 416 29.23 -3.32 11.26
N ASP A 417 29.72 -4.56 11.39
CA ASP A 417 29.14 -5.56 12.28
C ASP A 417 29.63 -5.39 13.74
N ARG A 418 29.16 -6.26 14.62
CA ARG A 418 29.55 -6.23 16.04
C ARG A 418 31.07 -6.37 16.22
N ILE A 419 31.73 -7.19 15.41
CA ILE A 419 33.17 -7.42 15.52
C ILE A 419 33.91 -6.15 15.12
N VAL A 420 33.49 -5.48 14.04
CA VAL A 420 34.09 -4.21 13.60
C VAL A 420 33.92 -3.13 14.65
N ILE A 421 32.73 -2.99 15.25
CA ILE A 421 32.48 -1.92 16.22
C ILE A 421 33.14 -2.20 17.58
N GLU A 422 33.03 -3.41 18.11
CA GLU A 422 33.48 -3.72 19.47
C GLU A 422 34.95 -4.19 19.53
N GLN A 423 35.45 -4.89 18.51
CA GLN A 423 36.80 -5.48 18.53
C GLN A 423 37.77 -4.77 17.58
N ASN A 424 37.34 -4.44 16.37
CA ASN A 424 38.18 -3.87 15.31
C ASN A 424 37.90 -2.39 15.03
N SER A 425 37.54 -1.61 16.06
CA SER A 425 37.20 -0.18 15.93
C SER A 425 38.33 0.67 15.33
N ASP A 426 39.56 0.16 15.35
CA ASP A 426 40.72 0.81 14.76
C ASP A 426 40.56 1.04 13.26
N GLU A 427 39.81 0.19 12.56
CA GLU A 427 39.48 0.37 11.14
C GLU A 427 38.62 1.61 10.90
N ILE A 428 37.62 1.83 11.76
CA ILE A 428 36.74 3.01 11.71
C ILE A 428 37.54 4.28 12.02
N LEU A 429 38.43 4.22 13.03
CA LEU A 429 39.20 5.36 13.50
C LEU A 429 40.42 5.69 12.61
N ALA A 430 40.89 4.76 11.78
CA ALA A 430 42.06 4.95 10.93
C ALA A 430 41.85 6.12 9.97
N GLY A 431 42.70 7.15 10.02
CA GLY A 431 42.61 8.34 9.15
C GLY A 431 41.50 9.34 9.54
N ALA A 432 40.85 9.17 10.69
CA ALA A 432 39.85 10.11 11.20
C ALA A 432 40.45 11.42 11.77
N ASP A 433 41.79 11.53 11.78
CA ASP A 433 42.54 12.75 12.07
C ASP A 433 42.63 13.69 10.85
N VAL A 434 42.47 13.15 9.65
CA VAL A 434 42.53 13.89 8.38
C VAL A 434 41.13 14.03 7.75
N ASP A 435 40.37 12.93 7.74
CA ASP A 435 39.09 12.85 7.05
C ASP A 435 37.90 12.79 8.03
N ASP A 436 36.80 13.47 7.72
CA ASP A 436 35.55 13.34 8.47
C ASP A 436 34.95 11.94 8.30
N VAL A 437 34.77 11.22 9.40
CA VAL A 437 34.16 9.88 9.46
C VAL A 437 32.88 9.91 10.27
N ALA A 438 31.80 9.34 9.75
CA ALA A 438 30.53 9.16 10.46
C ALA A 438 30.29 7.68 10.77
N VAL A 439 29.69 7.41 11.93
CA VAL A 439 29.15 6.10 12.30
C VAL A 439 27.65 6.30 12.58
N LEU A 440 26.82 5.65 11.79
CA LEU A 440 25.37 5.68 11.89
C LEU A 440 24.91 4.56 12.81
N VAL A 441 24.15 4.93 13.83
CA VAL A 441 23.59 4.05 14.85
C VAL A 441 22.08 4.20 14.81
N VAL A 442 21.36 3.11 15.00
CA VAL A 442 19.90 3.13 15.05
C VAL A 442 19.41 3.81 16.34
N GLY A 443 18.47 4.75 16.20
CA GLY A 443 17.99 5.53 17.34
C GLY A 443 19.04 6.53 17.83
N ASP A 444 19.29 6.55 19.14
CA ASP A 444 20.30 7.44 19.74
C ASP A 444 21.61 6.68 20.04
N PRO A 445 22.78 7.26 19.73
CA PRO A 445 24.08 6.62 19.97
C PRO A 445 24.32 6.15 21.41
N PHE A 446 23.67 6.73 22.41
CA PHE A 446 23.86 6.38 23.82
C PHE A 446 22.61 5.84 24.51
N GLY A 447 21.50 5.66 23.79
CA GLY A 447 20.24 5.23 24.37
C GLY A 447 20.29 3.83 24.99
N ALA A 448 20.95 2.87 24.36
CA ALA A 448 21.05 1.50 24.89
C ALA A 448 22.17 0.71 24.19
N THR A 449 23.34 1.33 24.00
CA THR A 449 24.40 0.75 23.16
C THR A 449 25.78 0.83 23.83
N THR A 450 26.75 0.10 23.27
CA THR A 450 28.15 0.07 23.70
C THR A 450 29.00 1.18 23.07
N HIS A 451 28.42 2.11 22.29
CA HIS A 451 29.17 3.11 21.52
C HIS A 451 29.93 4.13 22.38
N THR A 452 29.68 4.21 23.69
CA THR A 452 30.55 4.96 24.61
C THR A 452 32.00 4.47 24.56
N ASP A 453 32.22 3.16 24.39
CA ASP A 453 33.57 2.59 24.26
C ASP A 453 34.29 3.10 22.99
N LEU A 454 33.58 3.17 21.85
CA LEU A 454 34.13 3.74 20.62
C LEU A 454 34.58 5.21 20.81
N VAL A 455 33.78 6.00 21.53
CA VAL A 455 34.12 7.40 21.87
C VAL A 455 35.36 7.46 22.78
N LEU A 456 35.48 6.55 23.75
CA LEU A 456 36.66 6.48 24.62
C LEU A 456 37.92 6.15 23.83
N ARG A 457 37.87 5.16 22.93
CA ARG A 457 39.00 4.79 22.05
C ARG A 457 39.42 5.95 21.15
N ALA A 458 38.45 6.68 20.57
CA ALA A 458 38.72 7.87 19.77
C ALA A 458 39.42 8.97 20.59
N LYS A 459 38.95 9.24 21.81
CA LYS A 459 39.57 10.21 22.73
C LYS A 459 40.97 9.80 23.17
N GLN A 460 41.22 8.51 23.42
CA GLN A 460 42.56 7.99 23.75
C GLN A 460 43.56 8.23 22.61
N LYS A 461 43.08 8.22 21.35
CA LYS A 461 43.85 8.59 20.16
C LYS A 461 43.87 10.09 19.85
N ALA A 462 43.38 10.92 20.77
CA ALA A 462 43.25 12.38 20.62
C ALA A 462 42.44 12.83 19.39
N LEU A 463 41.51 12.00 18.91
CA LEU A 463 40.63 12.33 17.79
C LEU A 463 39.45 13.20 18.26
N PRO A 464 39.07 14.24 17.50
CA PRO A 464 37.88 15.03 17.81
C PRO A 464 36.61 14.21 17.54
N VAL A 465 35.71 14.12 18.52
CA VAL A 465 34.45 13.38 18.41
C VAL A 465 33.27 14.34 18.56
N LYS A 466 32.31 14.24 17.64
CA LYS A 466 31.05 14.99 17.69
C LYS A 466 29.87 14.04 17.71
N VAL A 467 29.02 14.15 18.72
CA VAL A 467 27.80 13.34 18.86
C VAL A 467 26.61 14.10 18.30
N ILE A 468 25.80 13.42 17.50
CA ILE A 468 24.50 13.90 17.02
C ILE A 468 23.43 12.99 17.60
N HIS A 469 22.56 13.55 18.44
CA HIS A 469 21.47 12.82 19.09
C HIS A 469 20.27 12.58 18.17
N ASN A 470 19.46 11.59 18.52
CA ASN A 470 18.20 11.30 17.84
C ASN A 470 17.12 10.81 18.83
N ALA A 471 15.93 10.46 18.32
CA ALA A 471 14.94 9.73 19.08
C ALA A 471 15.47 8.34 19.48
N SER A 472 15.12 7.88 20.69
CA SER A 472 15.48 6.57 21.23
C SER A 472 14.23 5.85 21.68
N ILE A 473 14.30 4.52 21.81
CA ILE A 473 13.21 3.80 22.49
C ILE A 473 13.05 4.25 23.94
N LEU A 474 14.13 4.65 24.62
CA LEU A 474 14.10 5.09 26.02
C LEU A 474 13.15 6.28 26.28
N ASN A 475 13.01 7.19 25.31
CA ASN A 475 12.08 8.32 25.42
C ASN A 475 10.80 8.10 24.60
N ALA A 476 10.87 7.38 23.48
CA ALA A 476 9.70 7.16 22.63
C ALA A 476 8.61 6.32 23.32
N VAL A 477 8.96 5.46 24.29
CA VAL A 477 7.97 4.70 25.08
C VAL A 477 6.94 5.57 25.81
N GLY A 478 7.19 6.87 25.98
CA GLY A 478 6.20 7.80 26.52
C GLY A 478 4.89 7.87 25.70
N CYS A 479 4.89 7.36 24.46
CA CYS A 479 3.67 7.23 23.65
C CYS A 479 2.59 6.33 24.27
N CYS A 480 2.95 5.43 25.22
CA CYS A 480 1.97 4.63 25.97
C CYS A 480 1.27 5.40 27.10
N GLY A 481 1.67 6.65 27.37
CA GLY A 481 1.05 7.48 28.40
C GLY A 481 1.71 7.43 29.78
N LEU A 482 2.62 6.49 30.00
CA LEU A 482 3.42 6.43 31.22
C LEU A 482 4.40 7.62 31.28
N GLN A 483 4.54 8.21 32.45
CA GLN A 483 5.38 9.37 32.71
C GLN A 483 6.85 8.94 32.70
N LEU A 484 7.63 9.49 31.76
CA LEU A 484 9.04 9.11 31.58
C LEU A 484 9.91 9.31 32.84
N TYR A 485 9.58 10.27 33.70
CA TYR A 485 10.31 10.51 34.95
C TYR A 485 10.00 9.48 36.06
N ASN A 486 8.98 8.63 35.88
CA ASN A 486 8.66 7.52 36.78
C ASN A 486 9.28 6.19 36.31
N PHE A 487 10.15 6.20 35.30
CA PHE A 487 10.91 5.01 34.91
C PHE A 487 12.15 4.84 35.78
N GLY A 488 12.35 3.63 36.27
CA GLY A 488 13.51 3.22 37.05
C GLY A 488 14.64 2.69 36.16
N GLU A 489 15.43 1.77 36.70
CA GLU A 489 16.52 1.14 35.94
C GLU A 489 15.95 0.33 34.76
N THR A 490 16.44 0.60 33.54
CA THR A 490 16.08 -0.17 32.34
C THR A 490 16.81 -1.51 32.34
N VAL A 491 16.13 -2.57 31.91
CA VAL A 491 16.67 -3.92 31.89
C VAL A 491 16.67 -4.50 30.48
N SER A 492 17.59 -5.43 30.21
CA SER A 492 17.59 -6.25 28.99
C SER A 492 17.26 -7.69 29.34
N ILE A 493 16.19 -8.23 28.76
CA ILE A 493 15.77 -9.61 28.94
C ILE A 493 16.42 -10.44 27.84
N VAL A 494 17.27 -11.38 28.26
CA VAL A 494 18.08 -12.23 27.38
C VAL A 494 17.45 -13.61 27.27
N MET A 495 17.51 -14.20 26.08
CA MET A 495 17.01 -15.55 25.85
C MET A 495 17.89 -16.59 26.55
N TRP A 496 17.27 -17.49 27.31
CA TRP A 496 17.95 -18.63 27.91
C TRP A 496 18.47 -19.60 26.84
N LEU A 497 19.66 -20.14 27.08
CA LEU A 497 20.27 -21.18 26.27
C LEU A 497 20.56 -22.38 27.16
N ASP A 498 20.76 -23.56 26.57
CA ASP A 498 21.12 -24.76 27.31
C ASP A 498 22.35 -24.51 28.20
N GLY A 499 22.15 -24.50 29.52
CA GLY A 499 23.20 -24.24 30.52
C GLY A 499 23.52 -22.76 30.78
N TRP A 500 22.79 -21.81 30.21
CA TRP A 500 22.94 -20.38 30.45
C TRP A 500 21.59 -19.67 30.58
N GLU A 501 21.16 -19.48 31.82
CA GLU A 501 19.87 -18.91 32.21
C GLU A 501 20.09 -17.61 33.02
N PRO A 502 20.44 -16.49 32.37
CA PRO A 502 20.66 -15.24 33.08
C PRO A 502 19.35 -14.72 33.69
N ASP A 503 19.42 -14.31 34.96
CA ASP A 503 18.31 -13.79 35.77
C ASP A 503 18.58 -12.39 36.36
N SER A 504 19.72 -11.78 36.02
CA SER A 504 20.18 -10.50 36.61
C SER A 504 19.24 -9.31 36.38
N TYR A 505 18.32 -9.39 35.43
CA TYR A 505 17.27 -8.39 35.22
C TYR A 505 16.18 -8.42 36.31
N TYR A 506 16.00 -9.55 36.99
CA TYR A 506 14.94 -9.76 37.96
C TYR A 506 15.07 -8.84 39.19
N ASP A 507 16.26 -8.78 39.80
CA ASP A 507 16.51 -7.96 40.99
C ASP A 507 16.29 -6.46 40.71
N LYS A 508 16.58 -6.03 39.48
CA LYS A 508 16.38 -4.65 39.02
C LYS A 508 14.91 -4.31 38.87
N ILE A 509 14.13 -5.22 38.25
CA ILE A 509 12.67 -5.10 38.18
C ILE A 509 12.08 -5.04 39.59
N ALA A 510 12.52 -5.92 40.49
CA ALA A 510 12.04 -5.95 41.87
C ALA A 510 12.31 -4.65 42.62
N SER A 511 13.54 -4.13 42.52
CA SER A 511 13.94 -2.84 43.08
C SER A 511 13.12 -1.67 42.54
N ASN A 512 12.80 -1.65 41.24
CA ASN A 512 11.95 -0.63 40.66
C ASN A 512 10.51 -0.71 41.18
N MET A 513 9.93 -1.92 41.21
CA MET A 513 8.55 -2.13 41.66
C MET A 513 8.38 -1.79 43.15
N GLU A 514 9.34 -2.16 44.01
CA GLU A 514 9.33 -1.80 45.44
C GLU A 514 9.30 -0.27 45.64
N LYS A 515 9.98 0.47 44.77
CA LYS A 515 10.04 1.94 44.78
C LYS A 515 8.91 2.62 44.01
N GLY A 516 8.02 1.85 43.40
CA GLY A 516 6.90 2.35 42.58
C GLY A 516 7.28 2.81 41.17
N PHE A 517 8.49 2.55 40.69
CA PHE A 517 8.92 2.93 39.34
C PHE A 517 8.46 1.93 38.27
N HIS A 518 8.22 2.43 37.05
CA HIS A 518 8.03 1.59 35.87
C HIS A 518 9.37 1.04 35.38
N THR A 519 9.37 -0.19 34.87
CA THR A 519 10.57 -0.82 34.32
C THR A 519 10.42 -1.01 32.82
N LEU A 520 11.27 -0.34 32.04
CA LEU A 520 11.42 -0.61 30.62
C LEU A 520 12.28 -1.88 30.43
N CYS A 521 11.71 -2.87 29.76
CA CYS A 521 12.34 -4.14 29.44
C CYS A 521 12.65 -4.19 27.94
N LEU A 522 13.93 -4.06 27.59
CA LEU A 522 14.44 -4.28 26.25
C LEU A 522 14.58 -5.78 25.99
N LEU A 523 14.26 -6.23 24.78
CA LEU A 523 14.31 -7.64 24.41
C LEU A 523 15.56 -7.92 23.56
N ASP A 524 16.24 -9.03 23.82
CA ASP A 524 17.44 -9.40 23.09
C ASP A 524 17.15 -9.74 21.61
N ILE A 525 18.02 -9.24 20.72
CA ILE A 525 17.90 -9.37 19.26
C ILE A 525 19.02 -10.29 18.79
N LYS A 526 18.69 -11.55 18.47
CA LYS A 526 19.63 -12.44 17.76
C LYS A 526 19.43 -12.28 16.26
N THR A 527 20.40 -11.66 15.60
CA THR A 527 20.41 -11.32 14.17
C THR A 527 20.42 -12.51 13.20
N LYS A 528 20.58 -13.76 13.67
CA LYS A 528 20.73 -14.93 12.78
C LYS A 528 19.61 -15.97 12.84
N GLU A 529 18.83 -16.05 13.90
CA GLU A 529 17.78 -17.08 14.04
C GLU A 529 16.67 -16.60 14.97
N GLN A 530 15.54 -16.14 14.44
CA GLN A 530 14.35 -15.91 15.25
C GLN A 530 13.10 -16.35 14.47
N SER A 531 12.55 -17.51 14.86
CA SER A 531 11.18 -17.89 14.55
C SER A 531 10.21 -17.06 15.43
N ILE A 532 9.00 -16.83 14.92
CA ILE A 532 7.91 -16.13 15.63
C ILE A 532 7.60 -16.81 16.98
N GLU A 533 7.87 -18.12 17.10
CA GLU A 533 7.68 -18.91 18.33
C GLU A 533 8.64 -18.55 19.47
N ASN A 534 9.82 -17.98 19.18
CA ASN A 534 10.85 -17.69 20.19
C ASN A 534 10.61 -16.39 20.99
N MET A 535 9.67 -15.53 20.59
CA MET A 535 9.44 -14.26 21.28
C MET A 535 8.37 -14.36 22.37
N MET A 536 7.31 -15.15 22.14
CA MET A 536 6.29 -15.43 23.15
C MET A 536 6.84 -16.27 24.31
N SER A 537 7.89 -17.07 24.05
CA SER A 537 8.53 -17.92 25.05
C SER A 537 9.33 -17.14 26.10
N ILE A 538 9.84 -15.94 25.83
CA ILE A 538 10.60 -15.13 26.81
C ILE A 538 9.72 -14.71 28.00
N LEU A 539 8.45 -14.38 27.72
CA LEU A 539 7.41 -14.11 28.74
C LEU A 539 6.99 -15.38 29.50
N ILE A 540 6.99 -16.52 28.81
CA ILE A 540 6.72 -17.85 29.40
C ILE A 540 7.90 -18.33 30.28
N TYR A 541 9.14 -17.96 29.95
CA TYR A 541 10.35 -18.29 30.74
C TYR A 541 10.51 -17.37 31.95
N THR A 542 10.23 -16.07 31.81
CA THR A 542 10.11 -15.17 32.98
C THR A 542 8.96 -15.57 33.90
N THR A 543 7.88 -16.18 33.38
CA THR A 543 6.80 -16.73 34.19
C THR A 543 7.09 -18.14 34.74
N ARG A 544 7.94 -18.97 34.10
CA ARG A 544 8.36 -20.27 34.66
C ARG A 544 9.30 -20.15 35.87
N ALA A 545 9.99 -19.02 36.02
CA ALA A 545 10.72 -18.68 37.23
C ALA A 545 9.80 -18.16 38.38
N LEU A 546 8.47 -18.18 38.21
CA LEU A 546 7.52 -17.70 39.23
C LEU A 546 7.31 -18.68 40.39
N ASN A 547 8.18 -18.53 41.39
CA ASN A 547 7.81 -18.54 42.80
C ASN A 547 8.19 -17.19 43.44
N SER A 548 7.92 -16.11 42.72
CA SER A 548 8.30 -14.73 43.06
C SER A 548 7.14 -13.96 43.68
N SER A 549 7.41 -13.15 44.70
CA SER A 549 6.45 -12.24 45.33
C SER A 549 6.31 -10.88 44.62
N VAL A 550 7.07 -10.62 43.56
CA VAL A 550 7.26 -9.27 42.97
C VAL A 550 6.28 -9.00 41.82
N TYR A 551 6.17 -9.94 40.88
CA TYR A 551 5.18 -9.91 39.80
C TYR A 551 4.74 -11.34 39.49
N ASN A 552 3.56 -11.52 38.89
CA ASN A 552 3.00 -12.83 38.58
C ASN A 552 2.20 -12.78 37.26
N GLU A 553 1.59 -13.88 36.86
CA GLU A 553 0.78 -13.98 35.62
C GLU A 553 -0.30 -12.90 35.48
N SER A 554 -0.85 -12.39 36.59
CA SER A 554 -1.89 -11.36 36.62
C SER A 554 -1.34 -9.92 36.66
N SER A 555 -0.02 -9.75 36.80
CA SER A 555 0.58 -8.41 36.83
C SER A 555 0.32 -7.67 35.51
N PRO A 556 -0.04 -6.38 35.56
CA PRO A 556 -0.24 -5.58 34.37
C PRO A 556 1.08 -5.37 33.62
N CYS A 557 1.01 -5.32 32.30
CA CYS A 557 2.16 -5.02 31.45
C CYS A 557 1.72 -4.24 30.19
N VAL A 558 2.65 -3.47 29.63
CA VAL A 558 2.46 -2.76 28.36
C VAL A 558 3.41 -3.36 27.33
N GLY A 559 2.85 -3.91 26.25
CA GLY A 559 3.60 -4.40 25.10
C GLY A 559 3.65 -3.31 24.05
N LEU A 560 4.85 -2.97 23.57
CA LEU A 560 5.04 -1.99 22.51
C LEU A 560 5.77 -2.66 21.35
N ALA A 561 5.22 -2.50 20.15
CA ALA A 561 5.81 -2.97 18.92
C ALA A 561 6.00 -1.83 17.94
N ARG A 562 7.17 -1.80 17.30
CA ARG A 562 7.53 -0.91 16.19
C ARG A 562 7.23 0.55 16.53
N VAL A 563 7.69 0.99 17.70
CA VAL A 563 7.43 2.34 18.22
C VAL A 563 7.88 3.38 17.20
N GLY A 564 6.95 4.26 16.84
CA GLY A 564 7.04 5.31 15.85
C GLY A 564 6.81 4.90 14.39
N TRP A 565 6.64 3.61 14.10
CA TRP A 565 6.28 3.14 12.76
C TRP A 565 4.79 3.43 12.51
N ASP A 566 4.37 3.48 11.24
CA ASP A 566 2.96 3.68 10.87
C ASP A 566 2.05 2.56 11.41
N ASP A 567 2.61 1.37 11.59
CA ASP A 567 1.94 0.19 12.15
C ASP A 567 2.34 -0.08 13.61
N GLN A 568 2.77 0.95 14.34
CA GLN A 568 3.03 0.88 15.78
C GLN A 568 1.84 0.28 16.52
N LYS A 569 2.12 -0.69 17.40
CA LYS A 569 1.10 -1.33 18.25
C LYS A 569 1.45 -1.17 19.72
N ILE A 570 0.47 -0.75 20.52
CA ILE A 570 0.57 -0.65 21.98
C ILE A 570 -0.58 -1.44 22.56
N VAL A 571 -0.28 -2.33 23.51
CA VAL A 571 -1.27 -3.19 24.15
C VAL A 571 -1.05 -3.16 25.66
N PHE A 572 -2.13 -2.99 26.41
CA PHE A 572 -2.14 -3.05 27.87
C PHE A 572 -3.00 -4.21 28.35
N CYS A 573 -2.37 -5.22 28.94
CA CYS A 573 -3.05 -6.41 29.46
C CYS A 573 -2.22 -7.09 30.56
N SER A 574 -2.71 -8.20 31.12
CA SER A 574 -1.91 -9.00 32.05
C SER A 574 -0.73 -9.70 31.34
N LEU A 575 0.32 -10.04 32.08
CA LEU A 575 1.47 -10.79 31.53
C LEU A 575 1.04 -12.10 30.85
N LYS A 576 0.05 -12.79 31.42
CA LYS A 576 -0.52 -14.01 30.85
C LYS A 576 -1.17 -13.77 29.49
N GLU A 577 -2.01 -12.74 29.39
CA GLU A 577 -2.66 -12.37 28.12
C GLU A 577 -1.62 -11.93 27.09
N MET A 578 -0.62 -11.14 27.51
CA MET A 578 0.46 -10.68 26.63
C MET A 578 1.25 -11.85 26.03
N SER A 579 1.48 -12.91 26.80
CA SER A 579 2.18 -14.11 26.33
C SER A 579 1.46 -14.85 25.19
N GLN A 580 0.17 -14.60 25.01
CA GLN A 580 -0.68 -15.19 23.98
C GLN A 580 -1.06 -14.18 22.90
N TYR A 581 -0.68 -12.92 23.06
CA TYR A 581 -1.09 -11.83 22.21
C TYR A 581 -0.07 -11.58 21.09
N ASP A 582 -0.56 -11.52 19.85
CA ASP A 582 0.28 -11.18 18.71
C ASP A 582 0.49 -9.66 18.58
N LEU A 583 1.68 -9.20 18.95
CA LEU A 583 2.13 -7.82 18.79
C LEU A 583 2.59 -7.48 17.35
N GLY A 584 2.68 -8.48 16.48
CA GLY A 584 3.15 -8.36 15.11
C GLY A 584 4.67 -8.54 14.98
N PRO A 585 5.28 -8.03 13.89
CA PRO A 585 6.72 -8.11 13.65
C PRO A 585 7.58 -7.27 14.63
N PRO A 586 8.85 -7.63 14.87
CA PRO A 586 9.75 -6.81 15.70
C PRO A 586 9.98 -5.42 15.08
N LEU A 587 10.47 -4.41 15.82
CA LEU A 587 11.04 -4.46 17.17
C LEU A 587 10.01 -4.39 18.29
N HIS A 588 10.25 -5.15 19.37
CA HIS A 588 9.39 -5.18 20.54
C HIS A 588 10.12 -4.71 21.80
N CYS A 589 9.40 -4.04 22.69
CA CYS A 589 9.80 -3.86 24.08
C CYS A 589 8.58 -4.02 24.99
N MET A 590 8.83 -4.20 26.29
CA MET A 590 7.79 -4.35 27.28
C MET A 590 8.02 -3.40 28.45
N ILE A 591 6.93 -2.96 29.08
CA ILE A 591 6.98 -2.15 30.29
C ILE A 591 6.21 -2.87 31.38
N LEU A 592 6.86 -3.01 32.54
CA LEU A 592 6.23 -3.41 33.78
C LEU A 592 5.94 -2.14 34.60
N PRO A 593 4.69 -1.67 34.64
CA PRO A 593 4.35 -0.48 35.39
C PRO A 593 4.48 -0.72 36.90
N GLY A 594 5.13 0.21 37.60
CA GLY A 594 5.07 0.34 39.06
C GLY A 594 3.78 1.01 39.53
N GLN A 595 3.89 1.97 40.44
CA GLN A 595 2.75 2.74 40.92
C GLN A 595 2.29 3.71 39.83
N MET A 596 1.06 3.55 39.35
CA MET A 596 0.49 4.38 38.28
C MET A 596 -0.36 5.52 38.83
N HIS A 597 -0.18 6.71 38.27
CA HIS A 597 -1.10 7.82 38.46
C HIS A 597 -2.46 7.52 37.79
N PRO A 598 -3.61 8.01 38.31
CA PRO A 598 -4.91 7.76 37.69
C PRO A 598 -4.98 8.10 36.19
N LEU A 599 -4.33 9.21 35.79
CA LEU A 599 -4.21 9.59 34.38
C LEU A 599 -3.46 8.56 33.52
N GLU A 600 -2.40 7.94 34.07
CA GLU A 600 -1.66 6.89 33.38
C GLU A 600 -2.54 5.64 33.22
N VAL A 601 -3.35 5.31 34.23
CA VAL A 601 -4.30 4.19 34.16
C VAL A 601 -5.38 4.47 33.11
N ASP A 602 -5.93 5.68 33.08
CA ASP A 602 -6.94 6.08 32.08
C ASP A 602 -6.37 5.99 30.66
N MET A 603 -5.13 6.45 30.46
CA MET A 603 -4.44 6.35 29.17
C MET A 603 -4.14 4.90 28.81
N LEU A 604 -3.62 4.09 29.74
CA LEU A 604 -3.34 2.68 29.47
C LEU A 604 -4.61 1.86 29.16
N ASN A 605 -5.75 2.23 29.76
CA ASN A 605 -7.03 1.60 29.47
C ASN A 605 -7.48 1.79 28.02
N THR A 606 -7.00 2.83 27.30
CA THR A 606 -7.29 2.99 25.86
C THR A 606 -6.56 1.96 25.00
N PHE A 607 -5.57 1.25 25.55
CA PHE A 607 -4.80 0.21 24.86
C PHE A 607 -5.19 -1.21 25.25
N LYS A 608 -6.33 -1.40 25.93
CA LYS A 608 -6.82 -2.76 26.24
C LYS A 608 -7.28 -3.47 24.95
N PRO A 609 -7.04 -4.79 24.83
CA PRO A 609 -7.58 -5.57 23.72
C PRO A 609 -9.11 -5.43 23.61
N GLY A 610 -9.62 -5.10 22.42
CA GLY A 610 -11.05 -5.00 22.13
C GLY A 610 -11.70 -3.63 22.41
N THR A 611 -10.91 -2.63 22.81
CA THR A 611 -11.35 -1.23 22.87
C THR A 611 -11.05 -0.57 21.53
N VAL A 612 -12.10 -0.09 20.83
CA VAL A 612 -12.02 0.53 19.48
C VAL A 612 -11.65 2.00 19.58
#